data_AF-A0A7S3JN52-F1
#
_entry.id   AF-A0A7S3JN52-F1
#
_cell.length_a   1.000
_cell.length_b   1.000
_cell.length_c   1.000
_cell.angle_alpha   90.00
_cell.angle_beta   90.00
_cell.angle_gamma   90.00
#
_symmetry.space_group_name_H-M   'P 1'
#
loop_
_entity.id
_entity.type
_entity.pdbx_description
1 polymer ?
#
loop_
_entity_poly.entity_id
_entity_poly.type
_entity_poly.pdbx_seq_one_letter_code
_entity_poly.pdbx_strand_id
1 'polypeptide(L)'
;FGPYIVDVIRRQNTNTWLHMKLFEGKNNEIRRAMRKFSLRVNKLIRIAYGPYTLNHVPKPNDLVEVKLTKEIKQLLAKYYKEKALINQNVLNQQKAQKEFLDRKKLMQAISTSTEEPLEPLIEESVHDIYEEIKAGLG
;
A
#
# COMPACT_ATOMS: atom_id res chain seq x y z
N PHE A 1 2.28 21.65 13.57
CA PHE A 1 1.46 22.24 12.50
C PHE A 1 2.33 22.23 11.28
N GLY A 2 1.78 21.93 10.12
CA GLY A 2 2.51 22.03 8.88
C GLY A 2 2.78 23.48 8.55
N PRO A 3 3.53 23.74 7.47
CA PRO A 3 3.67 25.10 6.96
C PRO A 3 2.29 25.65 6.63
N TYR A 4 2.06 26.89 7.03
CA TYR A 4 0.88 27.66 6.67
C TYR A 4 1.28 29.12 6.44
N ILE A 5 0.56 29.78 5.55
CA ILE A 5 0.72 31.20 5.25
C ILE A 5 -0.51 31.92 5.80
N VAL A 6 -0.31 33.07 6.44
CA VAL A 6 -1.40 33.87 7.02
C VAL A 6 -1.28 35.31 6.55
N ASP A 7 -2.37 35.83 6.00
CA ASP A 7 -2.55 37.22 5.62
C ASP A 7 -3.70 37.83 6.42
N VAL A 8 -3.53 39.04 6.95
CA VAL A 8 -4.60 39.77 7.61
C VAL A 8 -5.41 40.53 6.58
N ILE A 9 -6.70 40.20 6.45
CA ILE A 9 -7.57 40.82 5.45
C ILE A 9 -8.26 42.04 6.03
N ARG A 10 -8.82 41.90 7.24
CA ARG A 10 -9.63 42.93 7.88
C ARG A 10 -9.46 42.85 9.38
N ARG A 11 -9.08 43.97 9.99
CA ARG A 11 -9.08 44.13 11.44
C ARG A 11 -10.38 44.84 11.85
N GLN A 12 -11.04 44.31 12.87
CA GLN A 12 -12.12 44.98 13.60
C GLN A 12 -11.73 45.01 15.08
N ASN A 13 -12.46 45.76 15.91
CA ASN A 13 -12.12 45.91 17.33
C ASN A 13 -11.97 44.56 18.07
N THR A 14 -12.90 43.64 17.87
CA THR A 14 -12.94 42.37 18.62
C THR A 14 -12.63 41.13 17.77
N ASN A 15 -12.71 41.24 16.44
CA ASN A 15 -12.51 40.13 15.53
C ASN A 15 -11.61 40.54 14.36
N THR A 16 -10.75 39.63 13.93
CA THR A 16 -9.89 39.84 12.76
C THR A 16 -10.11 38.72 11.75
N TRP A 17 -10.28 39.09 10.49
CA TRP A 17 -10.38 38.16 9.37
C TRP A 17 -8.99 37.84 8.85
N LEU A 18 -8.71 36.54 8.76
CA LEU A 18 -7.44 36.01 8.29
C LEU A 18 -7.68 35.16 7.04
N HIS A 19 -6.85 35.36 6.03
CA HIS A 19 -6.69 34.40 4.95
C HIS A 19 -5.56 33.46 5.34
N MET A 20 -5.87 32.16 5.37
CA MET A 20 -4.90 31.13 5.70
C MET A 20 -4.78 30.14 4.56
N LYS A 21 -3.55 29.86 4.14
CA LYS A 21 -3.24 28.79 3.17
C LYS A 21 -2.52 27.68 3.92
N LEU A 22 -3.04 26.46 3.80
CA LEU A 22 -2.48 25.27 4.42
C LEU A 22 -2.11 24.27 3.32
N PHE A 23 -1.02 23.54 3.55
CA PHE A 23 -0.55 22.49 2.64
C PHE A 23 -0.81 21.08 3.18
N GLU A 24 -1.20 20.98 4.45
CA GLU A 24 -1.71 19.76 5.08
C GLU A 24 -3.14 19.96 5.59
N GLY A 25 -3.83 18.85 5.83
CA GLY A 25 -5.23 18.82 6.27
C GLY A 25 -5.43 18.07 7.57
N LYS A 26 -4.61 18.32 8.61
CA LYS A 26 -4.76 17.61 9.89
C LYS A 26 -6.05 18.03 10.60
N ASN A 27 -6.61 17.13 11.41
CA ASN A 27 -7.86 17.40 12.12
C ASN A 27 -7.72 18.64 13.02
N ASN A 28 -8.64 19.60 12.84
CA ASN A 28 -8.74 20.86 13.57
C ASN A 28 -7.44 21.69 13.58
N GLU A 29 -6.63 21.61 12.52
CA GLU A 29 -5.31 22.24 12.49
C GLU A 29 -5.35 23.75 12.71
N ILE A 30 -6.19 24.48 11.97
CA ILE A 30 -6.33 25.94 12.12
C ILE A 30 -6.74 26.31 13.55
N ARG A 31 -7.74 25.60 14.09
CA ARG A 31 -8.25 25.87 15.46
C ARG A 31 -7.19 25.57 16.52
N ARG A 32 -6.40 24.52 16.33
CA ARG A 32 -5.30 24.16 17.24
C ARG A 32 -4.13 25.13 17.13
N ALA A 33 -3.80 25.60 15.93
CA ALA A 33 -2.76 26.59 15.70
C ALA A 33 -3.10 27.91 16.39
N MET A 34 -4.30 28.44 16.16
CA MET A 34 -4.77 29.69 16.77
C MET A 34 -4.83 29.61 18.30
N ARG A 35 -5.22 28.45 18.86
CA ARG A 35 -5.26 28.25 20.30
C ARG A 35 -3.90 28.43 20.98
N LYS A 36 -2.79 28.10 20.30
CA LYS A 36 -1.44 28.32 20.86
C LYS A 36 -1.10 29.80 21.07
N PHE A 37 -1.76 30.67 20.33
CA PHE A 37 -1.64 32.12 20.46
C PHE A 37 -2.78 32.71 21.32
N SER A 38 -3.49 31.87 22.07
CA SER A 38 -4.66 32.27 22.87
C SER A 38 -5.79 32.90 22.05
N LEU A 39 -5.83 32.63 20.73
CA LEU A 39 -6.86 33.14 19.82
C LEU A 39 -7.98 32.11 19.65
N ARG A 40 -9.23 32.58 19.69
CA ARG A 40 -10.42 31.75 19.44
C ARG A 40 -10.92 31.92 18.01
N VAL A 41 -11.12 30.79 17.31
CA VAL A 41 -11.70 30.80 15.96
C VAL A 41 -13.23 30.83 16.05
N ASN A 42 -13.83 31.99 15.76
CA ASN A 42 -15.27 32.17 15.72
C ASN A 42 -15.90 31.55 14.45
N LYS A 43 -15.46 32.00 13.28
CA LYS A 43 -15.92 31.53 11.98
C LYS A 43 -14.74 30.98 11.18
N LEU A 44 -14.92 29.81 10.59
CA LEU A 44 -13.95 29.18 9.69
C LEU A 44 -14.67 28.78 8.42
N ILE A 45 -14.30 29.42 7.30
CA ILE A 45 -14.86 29.13 5.99
C ILE A 45 -13.71 28.70 5.09
N ARG A 46 -13.90 27.59 4.38
CA ARG A 46 -12.97 27.16 3.36
C ARG A 46 -13.41 27.77 2.03
N ILE A 47 -12.61 28.69 1.52
CA ILE A 47 -12.92 29.46 0.32
C ILE A 47 -12.35 28.85 -0.96
N ALA A 48 -11.35 27.97 -0.83
CA ALA A 48 -10.68 27.34 -1.97
C ALA A 48 -10.10 25.98 -1.58
N TYR A 49 -9.95 25.11 -2.58
CA TYR A 49 -9.24 23.85 -2.50
C TYR A 49 -8.52 23.58 -3.82
N GLY A 50 -7.18 23.65 -3.78
CA GLY A 50 -6.37 23.61 -5.00
C GLY A 50 -6.82 24.69 -6.00
N PRO A 51 -7.13 24.33 -7.26
CA PRO A 51 -7.54 25.28 -8.28
C PRO A 51 -9.03 25.68 -8.19
N TYR A 52 -9.81 25.11 -7.28
CA TYR A 52 -11.25 25.36 -7.18
C TYR A 52 -11.54 26.36 -6.07
N THR A 53 -12.46 27.30 -6.33
CA THR A 53 -12.85 28.37 -5.41
C THR A 53 -14.36 28.37 -5.16
N LEU A 54 -14.77 28.85 -3.99
CA LEU A 54 -16.17 28.91 -3.57
C LEU A 54 -16.98 29.99 -4.32
N ASN A 55 -16.31 30.90 -5.05
CA ASN A 55 -16.94 32.04 -5.72
C ASN A 55 -18.02 31.66 -6.75
N HIS A 56 -18.02 30.43 -7.24
CA HIS A 56 -18.97 29.94 -8.25
C HIS A 56 -20.21 29.27 -7.63
N VAL A 57 -20.30 29.20 -6.31
CA VAL A 57 -21.43 28.59 -5.60
C VAL A 57 -22.35 29.70 -5.09
N PRO A 58 -23.60 29.79 -5.57
CA PRO A 58 -24.46 30.96 -5.34
C PRO A 58 -24.99 31.05 -3.90
N LYS A 59 -25.28 29.93 -3.24
CA LYS A 59 -25.73 29.91 -1.83
C LYS A 59 -25.01 28.84 -1.01
N PRO A 60 -24.95 29.00 0.33
CA PRO A 60 -24.50 27.93 1.21
C PRO A 60 -25.29 26.64 0.97
N ASN A 61 -24.60 25.50 0.98
CA ASN A 61 -25.13 24.16 0.73
C ASN A 61 -25.54 23.83 -0.72
N ASP A 62 -25.39 24.77 -1.66
CA ASP A 62 -25.58 24.46 -3.07
C ASP A 62 -24.44 23.60 -3.61
N LEU A 63 -24.77 22.79 -4.61
CA LEU A 63 -23.84 21.95 -5.35
C LEU A 63 -23.75 22.44 -6.79
N VAL A 64 -22.53 22.63 -7.26
CA VAL A 64 -22.25 23.09 -8.63
C VAL A 64 -21.20 22.17 -9.23
N GLU A 65 -21.45 21.69 -10.45
CA GLU A 65 -20.47 20.92 -11.19
C GLU A 65 -19.34 21.84 -11.67
N VAL A 66 -18.09 21.40 -11.44
CA VAL A 66 -16.90 22.13 -11.87
C VAL A 66 -16.17 21.36 -12.96
N LYS A 67 -15.71 22.08 -13.99
CA LYS A 67 -14.88 21.49 -15.04
C LYS A 67 -13.51 21.14 -14.47
N LEU A 68 -12.98 19.98 -14.85
CA LEU A 68 -11.64 19.57 -14.47
C LEU A 68 -10.59 20.49 -15.11
N THR A 69 -9.76 21.12 -14.27
CA THR A 69 -8.63 21.92 -14.75
C THR A 69 -7.54 21.02 -15.34
N LYS A 70 -6.67 21.59 -16.19
CA LYS A 70 -5.56 20.87 -16.83
C LYS A 70 -4.65 20.20 -15.79
N GLU A 71 -4.34 20.90 -14.70
CA GLU A 71 -3.51 20.40 -13.60
C GLU A 71 -4.13 19.17 -12.94
N ILE A 72 -5.43 19.21 -12.65
CA ILE A 72 -6.13 18.08 -12.04
C ILE A 72 -6.20 16.89 -13.01
N LYS A 73 -6.45 17.13 -14.30
CA LYS A 73 -6.42 16.06 -15.32
C LYS A 73 -5.05 15.38 -15.36
N GLN A 74 -3.97 16.15 -15.33
CA GLN A 74 -2.60 15.61 -15.31
C GLN A 74 -2.33 14.82 -14.03
N LEU A 75 -2.74 15.32 -12.87
CA LEU A 75 -2.59 14.64 -11.58
C LEU A 75 -3.36 13.31 -11.57
N LEU A 76 -4.61 13.31 -12.04
CA LEU A 76 -5.43 12.11 -12.13
C LEU A 76 -4.81 11.09 -13.09
N ALA A 77 -4.35 11.53 -14.26
CA ALA A 77 -3.69 10.65 -15.23
C ALA A 77 -2.46 9.97 -14.61
N LYS A 78 -1.63 10.73 -13.89
CA LYS A 78 -0.47 10.18 -13.16
C LYS A 78 -0.91 9.15 -12.10
N TYR A 79 -1.89 9.50 -11.27
CA TYR A 79 -2.42 8.62 -10.22
C TYR A 79 -2.95 7.28 -10.77
N TYR A 80 -3.78 7.33 -11.82
CA TYR A 80 -4.35 6.12 -12.41
C TYR A 80 -3.30 5.26 -13.10
N LYS A 81 -2.29 5.86 -13.75
CA LYS A 81 -1.15 5.13 -14.32
C LYS A 81 -0.37 4.37 -13.25
N GLU A 82 -0.07 5.03 -12.13
CA GLU A 82 0.65 4.42 -11.00
C GLU A 82 -0.17 3.28 -10.38
N LYS A 83 -1.47 3.48 -10.16
CA LYS A 83 -2.37 2.45 -9.64
C LYS A 83 -2.46 1.23 -10.55
N ALA A 84 -2.54 1.43 -11.86
CA ALA A 84 -2.59 0.33 -12.82
C ALA A 84 -1.30 -0.53 -12.76
N LEU A 85 -0.13 0.13 -12.70
CA LEU A 85 1.15 -0.57 -12.58
C LEU A 85 1.23 -1.41 -11.29
N ILE A 86 0.83 -0.83 -10.16
CA ILE A 86 0.80 -1.55 -8.87
C ILE A 86 -0.08 -2.79 -8.97
N ASN A 87 -1.28 -2.64 -9.53
CA ASN A 87 -2.22 -3.76 -9.66
C ASN A 87 -1.66 -4.89 -10.54
N GLN A 88 -0.98 -4.56 -11.64
CA GLN A 88 -0.34 -5.55 -12.50
C GLN A 88 0.79 -6.29 -11.78
N ASN A 89 1.61 -5.57 -11.02
CA ASN A 89 2.69 -6.17 -10.25
C ASN A 89 2.16 -7.14 -9.19
N VAL A 90 1.11 -6.74 -8.46
CA VAL A 90 0.44 -7.60 -7.47
C VAL A 90 -0.10 -8.87 -8.13
N LEU A 91 -0.77 -8.74 -9.28
CA LEU A 91 -1.32 -9.89 -10.00
C LEU A 91 -0.21 -10.85 -10.47
N ASN A 92 0.88 -10.32 -11.00
CA ASN A 92 2.01 -11.12 -11.47
C ASN A 92 2.71 -11.84 -10.30
N GLN A 93 2.87 -11.16 -9.16
CA GLN A 93 3.41 -11.78 -7.95
C GLN A 93 2.52 -12.93 -7.46
N GLN A 94 1.21 -12.75 -7.45
CA GLN A 94 0.26 -13.80 -7.07
C GLN A 94 0.35 -15.02 -8.00
N LYS A 95 0.45 -14.79 -9.32
CA LYS A 95 0.62 -15.87 -10.30
C LYS A 95 1.92 -16.64 -10.09
N ALA A 96 3.04 -15.93 -9.92
CA ALA A 96 4.34 -16.56 -9.68
C ALA A 96 4.38 -17.36 -8.37
N GLN A 97 3.75 -16.84 -7.30
CA GLN A 97 3.61 -17.56 -6.03
C GLN A 97 2.78 -18.84 -6.19
N LYS A 98 1.67 -18.78 -6.94
CA LYS A 98 0.85 -19.95 -7.22
C LYS A 98 1.63 -21.01 -7.99
N GLU A 99 2.33 -20.61 -9.05
CA GLU A 99 3.15 -21.53 -9.86
C GLU A 99 4.27 -22.16 -9.04
N PHE A 100 4.94 -21.38 -8.18
CA PHE A 100 5.95 -21.90 -7.27
C PHE A 100 5.36 -22.95 -6.32
N LEU A 101 4.19 -22.68 -5.74
CA LEU A 101 3.51 -23.61 -4.84
C LEU A 101 3.12 -24.90 -5.55
N ASP A 102 2.59 -24.78 -6.77
CA ASP A 102 2.19 -25.92 -7.60
C ASP A 102 3.42 -26.80 -7.97
N ARG A 103 4.54 -26.18 -8.36
CA ARG A 103 5.80 -26.89 -8.62
C ARG A 103 6.37 -27.55 -7.35
N LYS A 104 6.31 -26.87 -6.20
CA LYS A 104 6.76 -27.42 -4.91
C LYS A 104 5.97 -28.67 -4.53
N LYS A 105 4.64 -28.64 -4.69
CA LYS A 105 3.76 -29.81 -4.45
C LYS A 105 4.14 -30.98 -5.36
N LEU A 106 4.39 -30.70 -6.64
CA LEU A 106 4.77 -31.72 -7.63
C LEU A 106 6.13 -32.35 -7.25
N MET A 107 7.14 -31.54 -6.93
CA MET A 107 8.45 -32.03 -6.48
C MET A 107 8.35 -32.87 -5.22
N GLN A 108 7.52 -32.47 -4.25
CA GLN A 108 7.30 -33.24 -3.05
C GLN A 108 6.66 -34.60 -3.37
N ALA A 109 5.66 -34.64 -4.26
CA ALA A 109 5.02 -35.89 -4.69
C ALA A 109 5.98 -36.83 -5.43
N ILE A 110 6.89 -36.29 -6.26
CA ILE A 110 7.94 -37.10 -6.92
C ILE A 110 8.89 -37.70 -5.89
N SER A 111 9.31 -36.92 -4.88
CA SER A 111 10.21 -37.43 -3.84
C SER A 111 9.59 -38.54 -2.98
N THR A 112 8.27 -38.53 -2.76
CA THR A 112 7.57 -39.63 -2.06
C THR A 112 7.31 -40.85 -2.94
N SER A 113 7.34 -40.73 -4.27
CA SER A 113 7.21 -41.88 -5.19
C SER A 113 8.54 -42.53 -5.58
N THR A 114 9.68 -41.96 -5.18
CA THR A 114 11.03 -42.56 -5.37
C THR A 114 11.57 -43.27 -4.13
N GLU A 115 10.74 -43.48 -3.10
CA GLU A 115 10.99 -44.46 -2.02
C GLU A 115 10.29 -45.79 -2.34
N GLU A 116 10.39 -46.27 -3.59
CA GLU A 116 10.21 -47.70 -3.84
C GLU A 116 11.51 -48.37 -3.35
N PRO A 117 11.45 -49.28 -2.36
CA PRO A 117 12.66 -49.92 -1.87
C PRO A 117 13.27 -50.66 -3.06
N LEU A 118 14.53 -50.35 -3.39
CA LEU A 118 15.31 -51.23 -4.25
C LEU A 118 15.24 -52.61 -3.58
N GLU A 119 14.50 -53.54 -4.18
CA GLU A 119 14.65 -54.95 -3.86
C GLU A 119 16.15 -55.25 -3.93
N PRO A 120 16.77 -55.78 -2.86
CA PRO A 120 18.15 -56.22 -2.95
C PRO A 120 18.19 -57.46 -3.83
N LEU A 121 18.23 -57.25 -5.15
CA LEU A 121 18.79 -58.22 -6.07
C LEU A 121 20.27 -58.32 -5.69
N ILE A 122 20.63 -59.49 -5.11
CA ILE A 122 21.97 -59.91 -4.68
C ILE A 122 22.27 -59.65 -3.19
N GLU A 123 21.53 -60.33 -2.30
CA GLU A 123 22.04 -60.68 -0.95
C GLU A 123 22.09 -62.21 -0.70
N GLU A 124 21.67 -63.05 -1.64
CA GLU A 124 21.75 -64.52 -1.49
C GLU A 124 23.13 -65.13 -1.80
N SER A 125 24.15 -64.33 -2.19
CA SER A 125 25.47 -64.88 -2.53
C SER A 125 26.55 -64.60 -1.48
N VAL A 126 26.34 -63.68 -0.54
CA VAL A 126 27.42 -63.27 0.40
C VAL A 126 27.38 -64.10 1.69
N HIS A 127 26.22 -64.62 2.09
CA HIS A 127 26.08 -65.43 3.29
C HIS A 127 26.74 -66.83 3.14
N ASP A 128 26.55 -67.47 1.98
CA ASP A 128 27.16 -68.77 1.69
C ASP A 128 28.69 -68.71 1.62
N ILE A 129 29.24 -67.61 1.07
CA ILE A 129 30.70 -67.39 1.01
C ILE A 129 31.29 -67.15 2.41
N TYR A 130 30.55 -66.49 3.31
CA TYR A 130 31.01 -66.24 4.69
C TYR A 130 31.02 -67.52 5.53
N GLU A 131 30.04 -68.40 5.38
CA GLU A 131 29.98 -69.67 6.12
C GLU A 131 31.04 -70.68 5.63
N GLU A 132 31.37 -70.71 4.33
CA GLU A 132 32.42 -71.57 3.78
C GLU A 132 33.83 -71.17 4.26
N ILE A 133 34.12 -69.86 4.35
CA ILE A 133 35.39 -69.34 4.88
C ILE A 133 35.52 -69.61 6.39
N LYS A 134 34.41 -69.57 7.13
CA LYS A 134 34.39 -69.79 8.57
C LYS A 134 34.54 -71.26 8.95
N ALA A 135 34.06 -72.18 8.12
CA ALA A 135 34.22 -73.62 8.30
C ALA A 135 35.64 -74.13 7.98
N GLY A 136 36.42 -73.39 7.19
CA GLY A 136 37.79 -73.77 6.80
C GLY A 136 38.91 -73.28 7.73
N LEU A 137 38.60 -72.52 8.78
CA LEU A 137 39.57 -71.92 9.72
C LEU A 137 39.46 -72.44 11.16
N GLY A 138 38.85 -73.62 11.36
CA GLY A 138 38.75 -74.32 12.64
C GLY A 138 39.46 -75.66 12.64
#